data_AF-A0A956ZV86-F1
#
_entry.id   AF-A0A956ZV86-F1
#
_cell.length_a   1.000
_cell.length_b   1.000
_cell.length_c   1.000
_cell.angle_alpha   90.00
_cell.angle_beta   90.00
_cell.angle_gamma   90.00
#
_symmetry.space_group_name_H-M   'P 1'
#
loop_
_entity.id
_entity.type
_entity.pdbx_description
1 polymer ?
#
loop_
_entity_poly.entity_id
_entity_poly.type
_entity_poly.pdbx_seq_one_letter_code
_entity_poly.pdbx_strand_id
1 'polypeptide(L)'
;MKGLHRYKTKLFRARRWFRLVVSFIAALAVSFGLVLAQDLQDGTEVLLTDLNSETIVGHGQVAAGVLHLRLMERTGGFYLYLIFPDGQVNSHQGQQMPGFVGVYGDNGELLEFSAVLAAKGNIGLDLIPSDEATLNNQDANPGEAPPQSDTN
;
A
#
# COMPACT_ATOMS: atom_id res chain seq x y z
N MET A 1 61.55 4.62 -55.55
CA MET A 1 61.71 6.01 -55.07
C MET A 1 60.34 6.56 -54.69
N LYS A 2 60.21 7.07 -53.46
CA LYS A 2 59.39 8.20 -52.96
C LYS A 2 57.95 8.36 -53.52
N GLY A 3 56.89 8.47 -52.72
CA GLY A 3 56.85 9.06 -51.40
C GLY A 3 55.49 8.96 -50.68
N LEU A 4 55.59 9.37 -49.42
CA LEU A 4 54.69 9.26 -48.28
C LEU A 4 53.89 10.57 -48.11
N HIS A 5 52.82 10.53 -47.29
CA HIS A 5 52.01 11.64 -46.74
C HIS A 5 50.95 12.28 -47.69
N ARG A 6 49.71 12.61 -47.29
CA ARG A 6 49.18 13.08 -46.00
C ARG A 6 47.73 12.62 -45.72
N TYR A 7 47.44 12.50 -44.42
CA TYR A 7 46.13 12.46 -43.77
C TYR A 7 45.23 13.66 -44.11
N LYS A 8 43.92 13.42 -44.24
CA LYS A 8 42.86 14.34 -43.77
C LYS A 8 41.62 13.58 -43.28
N THR A 9 41.35 13.77 -42.00
CA THR A 9 40.18 13.42 -41.21
C THR A 9 38.92 14.18 -41.64
N LYS A 10 37.78 13.49 -41.77
CA LYS A 10 36.40 14.02 -41.64
C LYS A 10 35.51 12.88 -41.10
N LEU A 11 35.35 12.77 -39.78
CA LEU A 11 34.29 13.35 -38.96
C LEU A 11 32.87 12.85 -39.30
N PHE A 12 32.42 11.90 -38.48
CA PHE A 12 31.07 11.61 -38.01
C PHE A 12 29.87 12.16 -38.80
N ARG A 13 28.98 11.25 -39.23
CA ARG A 13 27.54 11.42 -39.04
C ARG A 13 26.87 10.05 -38.85
N ALA A 14 26.61 9.72 -37.60
CA ALA A 14 25.70 8.66 -37.19
C ALA A 14 24.29 8.96 -37.72
N ARG A 15 23.64 7.97 -38.35
CA ARG A 15 22.20 8.01 -38.63
C ARG A 15 21.54 6.80 -37.99
N ARG A 16 20.93 7.08 -36.83
CA ARG A 16 19.91 6.31 -36.14
C ARG A 16 18.85 5.81 -37.13
N TRP A 17 18.62 4.50 -37.17
CA TRP A 17 17.37 3.91 -37.65
C TRP A 17 16.63 3.39 -36.43
N PHE A 18 15.94 4.30 -35.73
CA PHE A 18 15.00 3.95 -34.66
C PHE A 18 13.78 3.31 -35.33
N ARG A 19 13.65 1.99 -35.22
CA ARG A 19 12.41 1.30 -35.56
C ARG A 19 11.40 1.53 -34.45
N LEU A 20 10.28 2.15 -34.84
CA LEU A 20 9.00 2.13 -34.15
C LEU A 20 8.66 0.69 -33.76
N VAL A 21 8.44 0.45 -32.46
CA VAL A 21 7.52 -0.60 -32.01
C VAL A 21 6.56 0.07 -31.05
N VAL A 22 5.33 0.20 -31.54
CA VAL A 22 4.14 0.60 -30.82
C VAL A 22 3.82 -0.52 -29.82
N SER A 23 3.74 -0.19 -28.54
CA SER A 23 3.01 -1.01 -27.57
C SER A 23 2.31 -0.09 -26.59
N PHE A 24 1.01 0.06 -26.84
CA PHE A 24 -0.03 0.40 -25.89
C PHE A 24 0.21 -0.35 -24.58
N ILE A 25 0.23 0.35 -23.44
CA ILE A 25 -0.36 -0.08 -22.15
C ILE A 25 -0.45 1.17 -21.26
N ALA A 26 -1.68 1.44 -20.82
CA ALA A 26 -2.11 2.30 -19.73
C ALA A 26 -1.56 3.75 -19.68
N ALA A 27 -2.23 4.65 -20.40
CA ALA A 27 -2.38 6.01 -19.92
C ALA A 27 -3.25 5.96 -18.65
N LEU A 28 -2.62 5.80 -17.48
CA LEU A 28 -3.26 6.17 -16.22
C LEU A 28 -3.40 7.69 -16.27
N ALA A 29 -4.55 8.17 -16.72
CA ALA A 29 -4.91 9.56 -16.60
C ALA A 29 -5.01 9.84 -15.09
N VAL A 30 -3.92 10.34 -14.50
CA VAL A 30 -3.95 10.92 -13.16
C VAL A 30 -4.79 12.18 -13.27
N SER A 31 -6.10 12.00 -13.11
CA SER A 31 -7.01 13.07 -12.77
C SER A 31 -6.54 13.62 -11.42
N PHE A 32 -5.65 14.61 -11.45
CA PHE A 32 -5.40 15.50 -10.32
C PHE A 32 -6.67 16.30 -10.08
N GLY A 33 -7.67 15.64 -9.49
CA GLY A 33 -8.78 16.31 -8.83
C GLY A 33 -8.18 17.12 -7.69
N LEU A 34 -8.66 18.36 -7.54
CA LEU A 34 -8.53 19.08 -6.28
C LEU A 34 -8.90 18.10 -5.16
N VAL A 35 -7.93 17.70 -4.35
CA VAL A 35 -8.17 16.93 -3.13
C VAL A 35 -8.87 17.89 -2.18
N LEU A 36 -10.18 18.01 -2.31
CA LEU A 36 -10.98 18.41 -1.17
C LEU A 36 -10.69 17.33 -0.13
N ALA A 37 -10.13 17.74 1.01
CA ALA A 37 -9.94 16.85 2.14
C ALA A 37 -11.32 16.29 2.50
N GLN A 38 -11.68 15.15 1.91
CA GLN A 38 -12.93 14.47 2.21
C GLN A 38 -12.83 13.99 3.64
N ASP A 39 -13.87 14.29 4.40
CA ASP A 39 -14.07 13.73 5.73
C ASP A 39 -14.19 12.22 5.60
N LEU A 40 -13.58 11.52 6.56
CA LEU A 40 -13.74 10.08 6.69
C LEU A 40 -15.16 9.81 7.16
N GLN A 41 -15.88 8.99 6.41
CA GLN A 41 -17.27 8.65 6.68
C GLN A 41 -17.40 7.16 6.96
N ASP A 42 -18.49 6.78 7.61
CA ASP A 42 -18.79 5.36 7.83
C ASP A 42 -18.80 4.60 6.51
N GLY A 43 -18.15 3.42 6.51
CA GLY A 43 -17.93 2.61 5.34
C GLY A 43 -16.63 2.90 4.59
N THR A 44 -15.87 3.96 4.94
CA THR A 44 -14.52 4.15 4.38
C THR A 44 -13.62 2.99 4.79
N GLU A 45 -13.06 2.29 3.80
CA GLU A 45 -12.09 1.23 4.01
C GLU A 45 -10.67 1.79 4.01
N VAL A 46 -9.80 1.17 4.80
CA VAL A 46 -8.41 1.53 4.93
C VAL A 46 -7.56 0.32 4.58
N LEU A 47 -6.59 0.50 3.70
CA LEU A 47 -5.61 -0.52 3.35
C LEU A 47 -4.20 0.03 3.58
N LEU A 48 -3.33 -0.79 4.17
CA LEU A 48 -1.92 -0.50 4.35
C LEU A 48 -1.10 -1.51 3.56
N THR A 49 -0.23 -1.03 2.68
CA THR A 49 0.75 -1.88 2.00
C THR A 49 2.17 -1.47 2.36
N ASP A 50 3.06 -2.44 2.54
CA ASP A 50 4.46 -2.17 2.81
C ASP A 50 5.14 -1.50 1.60
N LEU A 51 5.93 -0.45 1.84
CA LEU A 51 6.59 0.32 0.78
C LEU A 51 7.59 -0.49 -0.05
N ASN A 52 8.19 -1.53 0.53
CA ASN A 52 9.29 -2.27 -0.10
C ASN A 52 8.80 -3.53 -0.82
N SER A 53 7.82 -4.21 -0.24
CA SER A 53 7.33 -5.51 -0.71
C SER A 53 5.97 -5.44 -1.40
N GLU A 54 5.27 -4.31 -1.29
CA GLU A 54 3.90 -4.11 -1.80
C GLU A 54 2.88 -5.11 -1.22
N THR A 55 3.23 -5.80 -0.13
CA THR A 55 2.34 -6.71 0.58
C THR A 55 1.37 -5.95 1.46
N ILE A 56 0.17 -6.48 1.65
CA ILE A 56 -0.80 -5.89 2.58
C ILE A 56 -0.33 -6.18 4.00
N VAL A 57 -0.12 -5.13 4.79
CA VAL A 57 0.35 -5.20 6.19
C VAL A 57 -0.68 -4.69 7.18
N GLY A 58 -1.80 -4.16 6.70
CA GLY A 58 -2.93 -3.80 7.54
C GLY A 58 -4.16 -3.46 6.72
N HIS A 59 -5.31 -3.54 7.39
CA HIS A 59 -6.60 -3.23 6.79
C HIS A 59 -7.57 -2.81 7.90
N GLY A 60 -8.56 -2.01 7.54
CA GLY A 60 -9.54 -1.52 8.49
C GLY A 60 -10.74 -0.87 7.82
N GLN A 61 -11.71 -0.48 8.64
CA GLN A 61 -12.88 0.25 8.17
C GLN A 61 -13.34 1.25 9.24
N VAL A 62 -13.87 2.37 8.77
CA VAL A 62 -14.59 3.33 9.61
C VAL A 62 -16.01 2.83 9.84
N ALA A 63 -16.37 2.63 11.10
CA ALA A 63 -17.73 2.28 11.51
C ALA A 63 -18.10 3.04 12.78
N ALA A 64 -19.30 3.64 12.80
CA ALA A 64 -19.80 4.43 13.92
C ALA A 64 -18.80 5.53 14.38
N GLY A 65 -18.11 6.18 13.43
CA GLY A 65 -17.14 7.23 13.74
C GLY A 65 -15.81 6.75 14.35
N VAL A 66 -15.53 5.44 14.30
CA VAL A 66 -14.27 4.84 14.75
C VAL A 66 -13.62 4.09 13.60
N LEU A 67 -12.33 4.33 13.37
CA LEU A 67 -11.52 3.51 12.49
C LEU A 67 -10.99 2.30 13.26
N HIS A 68 -11.49 1.12 12.90
CA HIS A 68 -10.95 -0.15 13.38
C HIS A 68 -9.87 -0.61 12.43
N LEU A 69 -8.60 -0.42 12.82
CA LEU A 69 -7.44 -0.74 12.01
C LEU A 69 -6.72 -1.96 12.57
N ARG A 70 -6.72 -3.06 11.81
CA ARG A 70 -5.94 -4.25 12.11
C ARG A 70 -4.61 -4.19 11.37
N LEU A 71 -3.52 -4.14 12.12
CA LEU A 71 -2.20 -4.40 11.58
C LEU A 71 -2.01 -5.91 11.53
N MET A 72 -1.41 -6.42 10.46
CA MET A 72 -1.12 -7.85 10.27
C MET A 72 0.38 -8.12 10.41
N GLU A 73 1.20 -7.17 10.00
CA GLU A 73 2.65 -7.24 10.07
C GLU A 73 3.22 -5.89 10.49
N ARG A 74 4.43 -5.91 11.08
CA ARG A 74 5.20 -4.70 11.32
C ARG A 74 5.90 -4.28 10.04
N THR A 75 5.81 -3.00 9.70
CA THR A 75 6.49 -2.42 8.54
C THR A 75 7.33 -1.22 8.95
N GLY A 76 8.42 -0.95 8.22
CA GLY A 76 9.16 0.30 8.40
C GLY A 76 8.40 1.50 7.83
N GLY A 77 7.69 1.31 6.71
CA GLY A 77 6.89 2.34 6.07
C GLY A 77 5.90 1.76 5.07
N PHE A 78 4.81 2.46 4.86
CA PHE A 78 3.66 1.95 4.12
C PHE A 78 3.04 2.98 3.18
N TYR A 79 2.25 2.50 2.21
CA TYR A 79 1.19 3.28 1.59
C TYR A 79 -0.12 3.05 2.34
N LEU A 80 -0.78 4.14 2.72
CA LEU A 80 -2.14 4.18 3.25
C LEU A 80 -3.08 4.48 2.10
N TYR A 81 -4.03 3.59 1.84
CA TYR A 81 -5.15 3.84 0.93
C TYR A 81 -6.42 4.05 1.74
N LEU A 82 -7.11 5.15 1.46
CA LEU A 82 -8.44 5.47 1.96
C LEU A 82 -9.41 5.25 0.80
N ILE A 83 -10.26 4.25 0.92
CA ILE A 83 -11.23 3.85 -0.10
C ILE A 83 -12.60 4.29 0.39
N PHE A 84 -13.13 5.34 -0.22
CA PHE A 84 -14.40 5.92 0.19
C PHE A 84 -15.59 5.10 -0.36
N PRO A 85 -16.76 5.14 0.29
CA PRO A 85 -17.97 4.45 -0.18
C PRO A 85 -18.43 4.81 -1.60
N ASP A 86 -18.03 5.97 -2.10
CA ASP A 86 -18.31 6.42 -3.48
C ASP A 86 -17.31 5.84 -4.51
N GLY A 87 -16.34 5.03 -4.06
CA GLY A 87 -15.30 4.42 -4.88
C GLY A 87 -14.08 5.31 -5.10
N GLN A 88 -14.02 6.52 -4.54
CA GLN A 88 -12.80 7.33 -4.58
C GLN A 88 -11.69 6.71 -3.73
N VAL A 89 -10.45 6.83 -4.20
CA VAL A 89 -9.28 6.31 -3.49
C VAL A 89 -8.26 7.42 -3.31
N ASN A 90 -7.92 7.71 -2.07
CA ASN A 90 -6.80 8.58 -1.72
C ASN A 90 -5.63 7.73 -1.20
N SER A 91 -4.42 8.06 -1.61
CA SER A 91 -3.22 7.35 -1.17
C SER A 91 -2.23 8.31 -0.51
N HIS A 92 -1.68 7.92 0.63
CA HIS A 92 -0.66 8.67 1.35
C HIS A 92 0.50 7.74 1.72
N GLN A 93 1.72 8.26 1.76
CA GLN A 93 2.83 7.52 2.36
C GLN A 93 2.82 7.71 3.87
N GLY A 94 3.26 6.71 4.60
CA GLY A 94 3.40 6.79 6.04
C GLY A 94 4.53 5.92 6.58
N GLN A 95 4.77 6.06 7.87
CA GLN A 95 5.82 5.38 8.59
C GLN A 95 5.28 4.84 9.92
N GLN A 96 5.55 3.57 10.21
CA GLN A 96 5.28 3.02 11.54
C GLN A 96 6.50 3.25 12.42
N MET A 97 6.30 3.88 13.57
CA MET A 97 7.34 4.15 14.55
C MET A 97 7.01 3.49 15.89
N PRO A 98 7.99 3.37 16.81
CA PRO A 98 7.72 2.89 18.15
C PRO A 98 6.67 3.77 18.85
N GLY A 99 5.48 3.21 19.08
CA GLY A 99 4.40 3.87 19.82
C GLY A 99 3.43 4.71 18.98
N PHE A 100 3.69 4.94 17.69
CA PHE A 100 2.72 5.65 16.84
C PHE A 100 2.86 5.32 15.34
N VAL A 101 1.81 5.63 14.59
CA VAL A 101 1.75 5.54 13.13
C VAL A 101 1.71 6.96 12.60
N GLY A 102 2.63 7.32 11.70
CA GLY A 102 2.70 8.63 11.06
C GLY A 102 2.32 8.57 9.58
N VAL A 103 1.68 9.62 9.07
CA VAL A 103 1.32 9.80 7.65
C VAL A 103 1.89 11.13 7.16
N TYR A 104 2.51 11.11 5.99
CA TYR A 104 3.03 12.33 5.37
C TYR A 104 1.88 13.15 4.78
N GLY A 105 1.77 14.40 5.22
CA GLY A 105 0.89 15.40 4.63
C GLY A 105 1.46 15.97 3.32
N ASP A 106 0.65 16.75 2.61
CA ASP A 106 1.01 17.31 1.30
C ASP A 106 2.20 18.28 1.35
N ASN A 107 2.47 18.87 2.52
CA ASN A 107 3.63 19.73 2.80
C ASN A 107 4.91 18.93 3.14
N GLY A 108 4.84 17.59 3.15
CA GLY A 108 5.93 16.70 3.55
C GLY A 108 6.08 16.55 5.07
N GLU A 109 5.20 17.15 5.87
CA GLU A 109 5.19 17.00 7.32
C GLU A 109 4.68 15.61 7.71
N LEU A 110 5.32 14.99 8.71
CA LEU A 110 4.87 13.73 9.25
C LEU A 110 3.86 13.99 10.37
N LEU A 111 2.60 13.73 10.10
CA LEU A 111 1.51 13.89 11.06
C LEU A 111 1.21 12.55 11.72
N GLU A 112 0.92 12.58 13.03
CA GLU A 112 0.41 11.40 13.71
C GLU A 112 -0.93 10.99 13.09
N PHE A 113 -1.13 9.70 12.85
CA PHE A 113 -2.31 9.20 12.17
C PHE A 113 -3.59 9.57 12.92
N SER A 114 -3.57 9.53 14.26
CA SER A 114 -4.65 10.02 15.12
C SER A 114 -5.01 11.49 14.85
N ALA A 115 -4.01 12.35 14.62
CA ALA A 115 -4.22 13.76 14.28
C ALA A 115 -4.82 13.93 12.87
N VAL A 116 -4.42 13.09 11.92
CA VAL A 116 -5.00 13.06 10.57
C VAL A 116 -6.48 12.65 10.63
N LEU A 117 -6.81 11.63 11.43
CA LEU A 117 -8.19 11.19 11.66
C LEU A 117 -9.04 12.26 12.35
N ALA A 118 -8.45 12.96 13.33
CA ALA A 118 -9.12 14.06 14.02
C ALA A 118 -9.45 15.22 13.05
N ALA A 119 -8.52 15.57 12.16
CA ALA A 119 -8.71 16.62 11.16
C ALA A 119 -9.74 16.27 10.07
N LYS A 120 -10.04 14.99 9.87
CA LYS A 120 -10.94 14.47 8.82
C LYS A 120 -12.33 14.05 9.33
N GLY A 121 -12.76 14.58 10.47
CA GLY A 121 -14.10 14.30 11.01
C GLY A 121 -14.14 13.81 12.46
N ASN A 122 -13.06 14.03 13.24
CA ASN A 122 -12.97 13.61 14.64
C ASN A 122 -13.19 12.09 14.84
N ILE A 123 -12.58 11.29 13.96
CA ILE A 123 -12.68 9.83 13.97
C ILE A 123 -11.79 9.25 15.06
N GLY A 124 -12.35 8.36 15.89
CA GLY A 124 -11.59 7.60 16.87
C GLY A 124 -10.70 6.54 16.20
N LEU A 125 -9.61 6.14 16.85
CA LEU A 125 -8.73 5.08 16.35
C LEU A 125 -8.73 3.90 17.31
N ASP A 126 -9.10 2.73 16.79
CA ASP A 126 -8.98 1.45 17.47
C ASP A 126 -7.95 0.60 16.72
N LEU A 127 -6.74 0.51 17.27
CA LEU A 127 -5.64 -0.28 16.73
C LEU A 127 -5.75 -1.70 17.27
N ILE A 128 -6.16 -2.62 16.41
CA ILE A 128 -6.20 -4.05 16.72
C ILE A 128 -4.81 -4.62 16.41
N PRO A 129 -4.02 -5.00 17.42
CA PRO A 129 -2.71 -5.58 17.19
C PRO A 129 -2.83 -6.90 16.41
N SER A 130 -1.78 -7.25 15.67
CA SER A 130 -1.64 -8.57 15.06
C SER A 130 -1.49 -9.59 16.18
N ASP A 131 -2.58 -10.23 16.57
CA ASP A 131 -2.50 -11.40 17.44
C ASP A 131 -1.81 -12.52 16.66
N GLU A 132 -0.56 -12.85 17.00
CA GLU A 132 0.04 -14.16 16.68
C GLU A 132 -0.72 -15.34 17.37
N ALA A 133 -1.86 -15.09 18.02
CA ALA A 133 -2.53 -16.02 18.92
C ALA A 133 -3.98 -16.41 18.52
N THR A 134 -4.37 -16.28 17.25
CA THR A 134 -5.72 -16.73 16.81
C THR A 134 -5.73 -17.54 15.51
N LEU A 135 -4.78 -18.47 15.36
CA LEU A 135 -4.78 -19.51 14.32
C LEU A 135 -4.63 -20.92 14.92
N ASN A 136 -5.23 -21.18 16.09
CA ASN A 136 -5.12 -22.51 16.68
C ASN A 136 -6.38 -22.92 17.45
N ASN A 137 -7.56 -22.88 16.81
CA ASN A 137 -8.77 -23.55 17.30
C ASN A 137 -9.84 -23.69 16.19
N GLN A 138 -9.47 -24.22 15.01
CA GLN A 138 -10.48 -24.62 14.03
C GLN A 138 -10.14 -25.88 13.22
N ASP A 139 -9.30 -26.75 13.78
CA ASP A 139 -9.21 -28.18 13.40
C ASP A 139 -9.72 -29.06 14.56
N ALA A 140 -10.93 -28.77 15.05
CA ALA A 140 -11.72 -29.79 15.74
C ALA A 140 -12.48 -30.57 14.66
N ASN A 141 -11.77 -31.51 14.04
CA ASN A 141 -12.35 -32.52 13.15
C ASN A 141 -13.50 -33.25 13.87
N PRO A 142 -14.75 -33.20 13.40
CA PRO A 142 -15.85 -33.94 13.99
C PRO A 142 -15.82 -35.37 13.46
N GLY A 143 -14.96 -36.23 14.03
CA GLY A 143 -14.91 -37.61 13.58
C GLY A 143 -13.81 -38.46 14.20
N GLU A 144 -13.94 -38.81 15.49
CA GLU A 144 -13.41 -40.10 15.95
C GLU A 144 -14.24 -40.61 17.13
N ALA A 145 -15.21 -41.47 16.85
CA ALA A 145 -15.85 -42.29 17.87
C ALA A 145 -14.83 -43.30 18.40
N PRO A 146 -14.71 -43.51 19.72
CA PRO A 146 -13.77 -44.50 20.26
C PRO A 146 -14.16 -45.92 19.79
N PRO A 147 -13.20 -46.78 19.45
CA PRO A 147 -13.48 -48.13 19.01
C PRO A 147 -14.16 -48.92 20.14
N GLN A 148 -15.28 -49.56 19.82
CA GLN A 148 -15.96 -50.49 20.72
C GLN A 148 -15.10 -51.75 20.88
N SER A 149 -14.65 -52.01 22.11
CA SER A 149 -14.00 -53.26 22.48
C SER A 149 -15.08 -54.31 22.74
N ASP A 150 -15.32 -55.19 21.77
CA ASP A 150 -16.03 -56.45 22.01
C ASP A 150 -15.20 -57.29 22.99
N THR A 151 -15.80 -57.64 24.14
CA THR A 151 -15.20 -58.64 25.04
C THR A 151 -16.19 -59.79 25.20
N ASN A 152 -15.73 -60.98 24.79
CA ASN A 152 -16.34 -62.29 24.96
C ASN A 152 -16.12 -62.79 26.40
#